data_AF-A0A957IEX7-F1
#
_entry.id   AF-A0A957IEX7-F1
#
_cell.length_a   1.000
_cell.length_b   1.000
_cell.length_c   1.000
_cell.angle_alpha   90.00
_cell.angle_beta   90.00
_cell.angle_gamma   90.00
#
_symmetry.space_group_name_H-M   'P 1'
#
loop_
_entity.id
_entity.type
_entity.pdbx_description
1 polymer ?
#
loop_
_entity_poly.entity_id
_entity_poly.type
_entity_poly.pdbx_seq_one_letter_code
_entity_poly.pdbx_strand_id
1 'polypeptide(L)' 'MGAEPIRFLSDHDIEGYVQLLWGTLASVGWLDLIHLELTTFREIGLPVNSDDREVWRFVQANGYILMRIMMETENRPEC' A
#
# COMPACT_ATOMS: atom_id res chain seq x y z
N MET A 1 -7.27 0.92 25.61
CA MET A 1 -6.42 1.54 24.57
C MET A 1 -6.26 0.51 23.47
N GLY A 2 -7.10 0.58 22.43
CA GLY A 2 -6.89 -0.26 21.25
C GLY A 2 -5.65 0.25 20.52
N ALA A 3 -4.82 -0.65 20.03
CA ALA A 3 -3.73 -0.27 19.14
C ALA A 3 -4.32 0.34 17.85
N GLU A 4 -3.73 1.43 17.37
CA GLU A 4 -4.05 1.99 16.06
C GLU A 4 -3.86 0.91 14.97
N PRO A 5 -4.78 0.81 14.00
CA PRO A 5 -4.65 -0.17 12.94
C PRO A 5 -3.42 0.10 12.08
N ILE A 6 -2.74 -0.96 11.67
CA ILE A 6 -1.67 -0.86 10.68
C ILE A 6 -2.34 -0.71 9.33
N ARG A 7 -2.18 0.47 8.72
CA ARG A 7 -2.83 0.85 7.48
C ARG A 7 -1.89 0.65 6.30
N PHE A 8 -2.33 -0.13 5.32
CA PHE A 8 -1.63 -0.38 4.07
C PHE A 8 -2.30 0.39 2.93
N LEU A 9 -1.49 0.98 2.06
CA LEU A 9 -1.97 1.62 0.84
C LEU A 9 -1.47 0.82 -0.37
N SER A 10 -2.40 0.30 -1.17
CA SER A 10 -2.12 -0.42 -2.40
C SER A 10 -2.17 0.51 -3.61
N ASP A 11 -1.10 0.46 -4.40
CA ASP A 11 -1.06 1.00 -5.75
C ASP A 11 -2.04 0.24 -6.68
N HIS A 12 -2.45 0.88 -7.77
CA HIS A 12 -3.33 0.33 -8.80
C HIS A 12 -2.72 -0.90 -9.49
N ASP A 13 -1.41 -0.90 -9.70
CA ASP A 13 -0.69 -1.98 -10.38
C ASP A 13 -0.74 -3.32 -9.62
N ILE A 14 -1.06 -3.30 -8.33
CA ILE A 14 -1.10 -4.49 -7.48
C ILE A 14 -2.47 -4.80 -6.89
N GLU A 15 -3.54 -4.09 -7.26
CA GLU A 15 -4.88 -4.27 -6.67
C GLU A 15 -5.30 -5.76 -6.62
N GLY A 16 -5.09 -6.51 -7.71
CA GLY A 16 -5.41 -7.95 -7.78
C GLY A 16 -4.52 -8.84 -6.89
N TYR A 17 -3.22 -8.54 -6.81
CA TYR A 17 -2.28 -9.30 -5.96
C TYR A 17 -2.55 -9.05 -4.48
N VAL A 18 -2.88 -7.81 -4.13
CA VAL A 18 -3.16 -7.42 -2.76
C VAL A 18 -4.44 -8.07 -2.24
N GLN A 19 -5.47 -8.22 -3.08
CA GLN A 19 -6.67 -8.98 -2.70
C GLN A 19 -6.35 -10.44 -2.37
N LEU A 20 -5.49 -11.09 -3.15
CA LEU A 20 -5.06 -12.47 -2.88
C LEU A 20 -4.26 -12.56 -1.56
N LEU A 21 -3.34 -11.62 -1.33
CA LEU A 21 -2.59 -11.53 -0.09
C LEU A 21 -3.53 -11.35 1.11
N TRP A 22 -4.50 -10.44 1.01
CA TRP A 22 -5.47 -10.16 2.07
C TRP A 22 -6.37 -11.36 2.36
N GLY A 23 -6.86 -12.02 1.32
CA GLY A 23 -7.62 -13.27 1.46
C GLY A 23 -6.81 -14.38 2.11
N THR A 24 -5.51 -14.47 1.80
CA THR A 24 -4.61 -15.42 2.45
C THR A 24 -4.44 -15.09 3.93
N LEU A 25 -4.14 -13.83 4.28
CA LEU A 25 -4.01 -13.36 5.66
C LEU A 25 -5.29 -13.60 6.48
N ALA A 26 -6.46 -13.36 5.88
CA ALA A 26 -7.75 -13.67 6.48
C ALA A 26 -7.90 -15.17 6.74
N SER A 27 -7.57 -16.02 5.74
CA SER A 27 -7.73 -17.48 5.84
C SER A 27 -6.86 -18.12 6.94
N VAL A 28 -5.70 -17.52 7.24
CA VAL A 28 -4.81 -17.96 8.32
C VAL A 28 -5.04 -17.20 9.64
N GLY A 29 -6.10 -16.39 9.74
CA GLY A 29 -6.54 -15.73 10.98
C GLY A 29 -5.74 -14.49 11.40
N TRP A 30 -4.89 -13.95 10.53
CA TRP A 30 -4.05 -12.80 10.87
C TRP A 30 -4.86 -11.51 11.05
N LEU A 31 -5.95 -11.34 10.31
CA LEU A 31 -6.80 -10.15 10.43
C LEU A 31 -7.56 -10.08 11.77
N ASP A 32 -7.77 -11.24 12.42
CA ASP A 32 -8.30 -11.32 13.79
C ASP A 32 -7.17 -11.14 14.83
N LEU A 33 -5.95 -11.56 14.43
CA LEU A 33 -4.64 -11.38 15.07
C LEU A 33 -4.31 -9.93 15.44
N ILE A 34 -4.25 -9.15 14.36
CA ILE A 34 -3.71 -7.81 14.30
C ILE A 34 -4.65 -6.95 13.48
N HIS A 35 -4.90 -5.73 13.95
CA HIS A 35 -5.80 -4.83 13.27
C HIS A 35 -5.11 -4.26 12.03
N LEU A 36 -5.37 -4.89 10.88
CA LEU A 36 -4.85 -4.47 9.59
C LEU A 36 -5.96 -3.84 8.75
N GLU A 37 -5.64 -2.72 8.12
CA GLU A 37 -6.53 -2.05 7.17
C GLU A 37 -5.84 -1.95 5.82
N LEU A 38 -6.57 -2.27 4.77
CA LEU A 38 -6.12 -2.10 3.40
C LEU A 38 -6.94 -0.99 2.76
N THR A 39 -6.24 -0.04 2.16
CA THR A 39 -6.81 1.02 1.34
C THR A 39 -6.18 0.98 -0.05
N THR A 40 -6.96 1.27 -1.07
CA THR A 40 -6.51 1.36 -2.47
C THR A 40 -6.46 2.83 -2.92
N PHE A 41 -5.61 3.14 -3.90
CA PHE A 41 -5.59 4.50 -4.49
C PHE A 41 -6.97 4.91 -5.01
N ARG A 42 -7.75 3.96 -5.54
CA ARG A 42 -9.12 4.16 -5.99
C ARG A 42 -10.03 4.69 -4.87
N GLU A 43 -9.93 4.14 -3.67
CA GLU A 43 -10.79 4.52 -2.53
C GLU A 43 -10.47 5.91 -1.99
N ILE A 44 -9.20 6.32 -2.03
CA ILE A 44 -8.77 7.67 -1.60
C ILE A 44 -8.81 8.71 -2.73
N GLY A 45 -9.17 8.29 -3.95
CA GLY A 45 -9.23 9.15 -5.12
C GLY A 45 -7.87 9.67 -5.58
N LEU A 46 -6.77 8.96 -5.26
CA LEU A 46 -5.45 9.35 -5.73
C LEU A 46 -5.37 9.06 -7.24
N PRO A 47 -4.96 10.03 -8.08
CA PRO A 47 -4.80 9.78 -9.51
C PRO A 47 -3.78 8.68 -9.78
N VAL A 48 -4.08 7.80 -10.75
CA VAL A 48 -3.16 6.74 -11.22
C VAL A 48 -1.81 7.32 -11.66
N ASN A 49 -1.80 8.55 -12.16
CA ASN A 49 -0.63 9.22 -12.71
C ASN A 49 0.05 10.15 -11.69
N SER A 50 -0.23 9.98 -10.39
CA SER A 50 0.38 10.80 -9.34
C SER A 50 1.89 10.59 -9.32
N ASP A 51 2.64 11.67 -9.12
CA ASP A 51 4.09 11.58 -8.99
C ASP A 51 4.44 10.75 -7.74
N ASP A 52 5.45 9.88 -7.85
CA ASP A 52 5.97 9.07 -6.74
C ASP A 52 6.19 9.91 -5.47
N ARG A 53 6.68 11.15 -5.61
CA ARG A 53 6.90 12.07 -4.49
C ARG A 53 5.60 12.50 -3.83
N GLU A 54 4.53 12.72 -4.58
CA GLU A 54 3.21 13.06 -4.02
C GLU A 54 2.62 11.87 -3.27
N VAL A 55 2.73 10.67 -3.84
CA VAL A 55 2.35 9.41 -3.18
C VAL A 55 3.11 9.25 -1.86
N TRP A 56 4.44 9.40 -1.88
CA TRP A 56 5.26 9.26 -0.68
C TRP A 56 4.92 10.29 0.40
N ARG A 57 4.66 11.55 0.02
CA ARG A 57 4.24 12.59 0.97
C ARG A 57 2.89 12.26 1.58
N PHE A 58 1.94 11.78 0.78
CA PHE A 58 0.64 11.35 1.26
C PHE A 58 0.76 10.19 2.26
N VAL A 59 1.52 9.15 1.89
CA VAL A 59 1.74 7.96 2.71
C VAL A 59 2.38 8.32 4.06
N GLN A 60 3.43 9.15 4.04
CA GLN A 60 4.13 9.59 5.26
C GLN A 60 3.26 10.48 6.14
N ALA A 61 2.51 11.41 5.55
CA ALA A 61 1.64 12.32 6.29
C ALA A 61 0.49 11.60 7.00
N ASN A 62 0.00 10.49 6.42
CA ASN A 62 -1.15 9.76 6.93
C ASN A 62 -0.78 8.46 7.67
N GLY A 63 0.50 8.08 7.70
CA GLY A 63 0.98 6.89 8.41
C GLY A 63 0.62 5.57 7.72
N TYR A 64 0.61 5.53 6.38
CA TYR A 64 0.39 4.31 5.62
C TYR A 64 1.71 3.55 5.38
N ILE A 65 1.60 2.23 5.21
CA ILE A 65 2.63 1.39 4.59
C ILE A 65 2.28 1.24 3.11
N LEU A 66 3.13 1.78 2.22
CA LEU A 66 2.91 1.69 0.78
C LEU A 66 3.28 0.30 0.25
N MET A 67 2.36 -0.31 -0.49
CA MET A 67 2.59 -1.49 -1.30
C MET A 67 2.51 -1.10 -2.77
N ARG A 68 3.61 -1.33 -3.49
CA ARG A 68 3.72 -1.17 -4.94
C ARG A 68 4.59 -2.27 -5.51
N ILE A 69 4.47 -2.55 -6.80
CA ILE A 69 5.49 -3.35 -7.49
C ILE A 69 6.82 -2.61 -7.45
N MET A 70 7.91 -3.34 -7.21
CA MET A 70 9.24 -2.81 -7.46
C MET A 70 9.45 -2.77 -8.97
N MET A 71 9.36 -1.60 -9.58
CA MET A 71 9.86 -1.36 -10.93
C MET A 71 11.35 -1.01 -10.78
N GLU A 72 12.24 -1.91 -11.23
CA GLU A 72 13.64 -1.55 -11.43
C GLU A 72 13.70 -0.59 -12.61
N THR A 73 13.54 0.70 -12.33
CA THR A 73 14.00 1.72 -13.27
C THR A 73 15.51 1.82 -13.05
N GLU A 74 16.26 1.11 -13.88
CA GLU A 74 17.70 1.38 -14.04
C GLU A 74 17.84 2.84 -14.47
N ASN A 75 17.99 3.72 -13.50
CA ASN A 75 18.49 5.07 -13.71
C ASN A 75 19.74 5.19 -12.83
N ARG A 76 20.78 4.44 -13.22
CA ARG A 76 22.14 4.75 -12.75
C ARG A 76 22.48 6.13 -13.33
N PRO A 77 22.88 7.12 -12.51
CA PRO A 77 23.56 8.27 -13.06
C PRO A 77 24.86 7.78 -13.71
N GLU A 78 25.00 7.98 -15.02
CA GLU A 78 26.30 7.91 -15.68
C GLU A 78 27.19 8.97 -15.01
N CYS A 79 28.27 8.53 -14.36
CA CYS A 79 29.33 9.39 -13.84
C CYS A 79 30.10 10.06 -14.98
#